data_AF-A0A943TVF2-F1
#
_entry.id   AF-A0A943TVF2-F1
#
_cell.length_a   1.000
_cell.length_b   1.000
_cell.length_c   1.000
_cell.angle_alpha   90.00
_cell.angle_beta   90.00
_cell.angle_gamma   90.00
#
_symmetry.space_group_name_H-M   'P 1'
#
loop_
_entity.id
_entity.type
_entity.pdbx_description
1 polymer ?
#
loop_
_entity_poly.entity_id
_entity_poly.type
_entity_poly.pdbx_seq_one_letter_code
_entity_poly.pdbx_strand_id
1 'polypeptide(L)'
;MTKRITAALLALCLALALAACGNGSEPELNIDELGEELYAAGTFGETLYPLDESVAQGLYGTDADTRCWVRAGSGATAEELAVFETKDADAAAALVKKLETRNADRIENYSSYIPAEVPKLENAVILSGGRYVVLCVAEDASAVREAAEKALG
;
A
#
# COMPACT_ATOMS: atom_id res chain seq x y z
N MET A 1 -1.58 53.46 21.93
CA MET A 1 -2.26 52.13 21.93
C MET A 1 -2.49 51.70 20.49
N THR A 2 -2.50 50.39 20.23
CA THR A 2 -2.69 49.71 18.93
C THR A 2 -1.51 49.74 17.94
N LYS A 3 -0.65 48.72 18.05
CA LYS A 3 0.14 48.09 16.98
C LYS A 3 1.04 47.06 17.69
N ARG A 4 0.67 45.78 17.62
CA ARG A 4 1.43 44.56 17.99
C ARG A 4 0.49 43.44 18.48
N ILE A 5 -0.56 43.09 17.73
CA ILE A 5 -1.37 41.89 18.05
C ILE A 5 -1.83 41.22 16.75
N THR A 6 -0.92 40.93 15.83
CA THR A 6 -1.29 40.25 14.58
C THR A 6 -0.29 39.17 14.14
N ALA A 7 0.47 38.61 15.08
CA ALA A 7 1.46 37.57 14.79
C ALA A 7 1.51 36.47 15.86
N ALA A 8 0.40 36.21 16.55
CA ALA A 8 0.34 35.19 17.61
C ALA A 8 -0.86 34.24 17.49
N LEU A 9 -1.52 34.20 16.32
CA LEU A 9 -2.68 33.33 16.04
C LEU A 9 -2.45 32.31 14.92
N LEU A 10 -1.25 32.29 14.33
CA LEU A 10 -0.87 31.34 13.27
C LEU A 10 0.17 30.31 13.71
N ALA A 11 0.39 30.16 15.02
CA ALA A 11 1.40 29.25 15.58
C ALA A 11 0.80 28.21 16.55
N LEU A 12 -0.54 28.09 16.62
CA LEU A 12 -1.22 27.11 17.47
C LEU A 12 -1.94 26.00 16.69
N CYS A 13 -2.05 26.12 15.36
CA CYS A 13 -2.59 25.05 14.50
C CYS A 13 -1.51 24.10 13.95
N LEU A 14 -0.22 24.36 14.20
CA LEU A 14 0.90 23.58 13.68
C LEU A 14 1.62 22.71 14.73
N ALA A 15 1.01 22.53 15.90
CA ALA A 15 1.55 21.70 16.98
C ALA A 15 0.70 20.45 17.30
N LEU A 16 -0.39 20.22 16.56
CA LEU A 16 -1.25 19.04 16.73
C LEU A 16 -0.99 17.93 15.70
N ALA A 17 -0.07 18.13 14.75
CA ALA A 17 0.25 17.12 13.73
C ALA A 17 1.34 16.12 14.16
N LEU A 18 1.91 16.24 15.37
CA LEU A 18 3.03 15.40 15.83
C LEU A 18 2.71 14.52 17.06
N ALA A 19 1.43 14.35 17.41
CA ALA A 19 0.99 13.48 18.51
C ALA A 19 -0.03 12.42 18.08
N ALA A 20 0.01 11.97 16.82
CA ALA A 20 -0.64 10.72 16.41
C ALA A 20 0.27 9.49 16.65
N CYS A 21 1.56 9.71 16.97
CA CYS A 21 2.42 8.64 17.44
C CYS A 21 2.06 8.28 18.89
N GLY A 22 1.43 7.11 19.05
CA GLY A 22 1.52 6.33 20.28
C GLY A 22 0.37 6.49 21.27
N ASN A 23 -0.82 6.04 20.91
CA ASN A 23 -1.76 5.39 21.85
C ASN A 23 -3.03 4.80 21.21
N GLY A 24 -3.16 4.82 19.88
CA GLY A 24 -4.19 4.04 19.18
C GLY A 24 -3.76 2.58 19.17
N SER A 25 -4.64 1.69 19.62
CA SER A 25 -4.49 0.26 19.35
C SER A 25 -4.28 0.08 17.86
N GLU A 26 -3.36 -0.81 17.46
CA GLU A 26 -3.24 -1.24 16.08
C GLU A 26 -4.62 -1.65 15.54
N PRO A 27 -5.02 -1.20 14.34
CA PRO A 27 -6.32 -1.58 13.79
C PRO A 27 -6.36 -3.09 13.62
N GLU A 28 -7.43 -3.73 14.08
CA GLU A 28 -7.65 -5.16 13.83
C GLU A 28 -8.39 -5.28 12.50
N LEU A 29 -7.68 -5.65 11.45
CA LEU A 29 -8.20 -5.70 10.08
C LEU A 29 -8.43 -7.14 9.62
N ASN A 30 -9.56 -7.37 8.95
CA ASN A 30 -9.76 -8.57 8.15
C ASN A 30 -9.20 -8.31 6.74
N ILE A 31 -8.07 -8.93 6.39
CA ILE A 31 -7.41 -8.70 5.10
C ILE A 31 -8.25 -9.16 3.90
N ASP A 32 -9.16 -10.13 4.10
CA ASP A 32 -10.02 -10.62 3.01
C ASP A 32 -11.09 -9.58 2.64
N GLU A 33 -11.69 -8.96 3.66
CA GLU A 33 -12.64 -7.86 3.47
C GLU A 33 -11.95 -6.62 2.91
N LEU A 34 -10.80 -6.25 3.49
CA LEU A 34 -10.01 -5.12 3.01
C LEU A 34 -9.57 -5.32 1.56
N GLY A 35 -9.10 -6.51 1.20
CA GLY A 35 -8.70 -6.83 -0.16
C GLY A 35 -9.83 -6.64 -1.18
N GLU A 36 -11.02 -7.14 -0.88
CA GLU A 36 -12.20 -6.95 -1.73
C GLU A 36 -12.63 -5.47 -1.81
N GLU A 37 -12.57 -4.72 -0.71
CA GLU A 37 -12.85 -3.27 -0.69
C GLU A 37 -11.86 -2.49 -1.57
N LEU A 38 -10.56 -2.75 -1.43
CA LEU A 38 -9.53 -2.11 -2.23
C LEU A 38 -9.67 -2.48 -3.71
N TYR A 39 -10.01 -3.74 -4.03
CA TYR A 39 -10.23 -4.16 -5.40
C TYR A 39 -11.44 -3.47 -6.03
N ALA A 40 -12.53 -3.30 -5.27
CA ALA A 40 -13.70 -2.56 -5.72
C ALA A 40 -13.44 -1.06 -5.91
N ALA A 41 -12.50 -0.48 -5.16
CA ALA A 41 -12.10 0.91 -5.29
C ALA A 41 -11.11 1.16 -6.45
N GLY A 42 -10.30 0.16 -6.82
CA GLY A 42 -9.26 0.30 -7.84
C GLY A 42 -9.79 0.36 -9.26
N THR A 43 -9.08 1.09 -10.12
CA THR A 43 -9.29 1.07 -11.57
C THR A 43 -8.20 0.26 -12.23
N PHE A 44 -8.57 -0.92 -12.74
CA PHE A 44 -7.68 -1.88 -13.38
C PHE A 44 -7.99 -1.97 -14.87
N GLY A 45 -6.96 -2.07 -15.71
CA GLY A 45 -7.07 -2.26 -17.15
C GLY A 45 -7.47 -3.69 -17.54
N GLU A 46 -7.42 -4.63 -16.60
CA GLU A 46 -7.88 -6.00 -16.77
C GLU A 46 -8.58 -6.57 -15.53
N THR A 47 -9.20 -7.74 -15.67
CA THR A 47 -9.68 -8.50 -14.51
C THR A 47 -8.49 -9.12 -13.78
N LEU A 48 -8.41 -8.90 -12.47
CA LEU A 48 -7.42 -9.57 -11.63
C LEU A 48 -8.02 -10.85 -11.02
N TYR A 49 -7.21 -11.92 -11.02
CA TYR A 49 -7.60 -13.25 -10.57
C TYR A 49 -6.97 -13.57 -9.22
N PRO A 50 -7.71 -14.22 -8.30
CA PRO A 50 -7.19 -14.58 -7.00
C PRO A 50 -6.01 -15.56 -7.12
N LEU A 51 -5.01 -15.39 -6.26
CA LEU A 51 -3.93 -16.36 -6.08
C LEU A 51 -4.14 -17.13 -4.78
N ASP A 52 -3.80 -18.41 -4.80
CA ASP A 52 -3.70 -19.20 -3.57
C ASP A 52 -2.65 -18.58 -2.63
N GLU A 53 -2.92 -18.59 -1.33
CA GLU A 53 -2.07 -17.94 -0.32
C GLU A 53 -0.63 -18.45 -0.35
N SER A 54 -0.41 -19.76 -0.49
CA SER A 54 0.94 -20.33 -0.58
C SER A 54 1.69 -19.93 -1.85
N VAL A 55 0.96 -19.70 -2.95
CA VAL A 55 1.54 -19.18 -4.20
C VAL A 55 1.92 -17.72 -4.02
N ALA A 56 1.05 -16.91 -3.40
CA ALA A 56 1.34 -15.53 -3.05
C ALA A 56 2.57 -15.42 -2.13
N GLN A 57 2.63 -16.25 -1.08
CA GLN A 57 3.79 -16.31 -0.17
C GLN A 57 5.08 -16.61 -0.92
N GLY A 58 5.06 -17.56 -1.86
CA GLY A 58 6.20 -17.85 -2.72
C GLY A 58 6.59 -16.68 -3.65
N LEU A 59 5.59 -16.03 -4.25
CA LEU A 59 5.78 -14.91 -5.18
C LEU A 59 6.41 -13.68 -4.51
N TYR A 60 5.92 -13.31 -3.33
CA TYR A 60 6.44 -12.17 -2.56
C TYR A 60 7.53 -12.59 -1.57
N GLY A 61 7.84 -13.88 -1.48
CA GLY A 61 8.78 -14.52 -0.56
C GLY A 61 8.56 -14.13 0.90
N THR A 62 7.31 -14.18 1.35
CA THR A 62 6.95 -14.00 2.76
C THR A 62 7.05 -15.33 3.50
N ASP A 63 7.04 -15.26 4.82
CA ASP A 63 7.01 -16.45 5.66
C ASP A 63 5.65 -17.17 5.55
N ALA A 64 5.61 -18.45 5.89
CA ALA A 64 4.42 -19.29 5.75
C ALA A 64 3.27 -18.92 6.71
N ASP A 65 3.57 -18.14 7.75
CA ASP A 65 2.61 -17.60 8.70
C ASP A 65 2.09 -16.20 8.31
N THR A 66 2.65 -15.58 7.27
CA THR A 66 2.11 -14.33 6.71
C THR A 66 0.85 -14.65 5.93
N ARG A 67 -0.28 -14.06 6.33
CA ARG A 67 -1.52 -14.21 5.56
C ARG A 67 -1.49 -13.29 4.35
N CYS A 68 -2.01 -13.77 3.23
CA CYS A 68 -2.00 -13.05 1.96
C CYS A 68 -3.36 -13.11 1.29
N TRP A 69 -3.93 -11.94 1.00
CA TRP A 69 -5.00 -11.80 0.03
C TRP A 69 -4.41 -11.16 -1.22
N VAL A 70 -4.47 -11.84 -2.37
CA VAL A 70 -3.81 -11.36 -3.59
C VAL A 70 -4.67 -11.62 -4.82
N ARG A 71 -4.74 -10.62 -5.69
CA ARG A 71 -5.20 -10.76 -7.07
C ARG A 71 -4.14 -10.22 -8.03
N ALA A 72 -3.89 -10.95 -9.12
CA ALA A 72 -2.94 -10.57 -10.15
C ALA A 72 -3.57 -10.67 -11.54
N GLY A 73 -3.07 -9.86 -12.47
CA GLY A 73 -3.49 -9.91 -13.86
C GLY A 73 -3.07 -11.20 -14.57
N SER A 74 -3.39 -11.28 -15.85
CA SER A 74 -3.04 -12.41 -16.74
C SER A 74 -1.53 -12.59 -16.96
N GLY A 75 -0.71 -11.63 -16.52
CA GLY A 75 0.72 -11.53 -16.83
C GLY A 75 1.03 -10.72 -18.09
N ALA A 76 0.00 -10.21 -18.79
CA ALA A 76 0.16 -9.28 -19.91
C ALA A 76 0.46 -7.84 -19.44
N THR A 77 -0.03 -7.46 -18.27
CA THR A 77 0.19 -6.15 -17.63
C THR A 77 1.00 -6.30 -16.34
N ALA A 78 1.37 -5.17 -15.75
CA ALA A 78 2.00 -5.11 -14.44
C ALA A 78 0.99 -5.17 -13.27
N GLU A 79 -0.32 -5.28 -13.55
CA GLU A 79 -1.36 -5.02 -12.55
C GLU A 79 -1.48 -6.13 -11.50
N GLU A 80 -1.51 -5.72 -10.23
CA GLU A 80 -1.65 -6.58 -9.06
C GLU A 80 -2.19 -5.79 -7.87
N LEU A 81 -2.91 -6.48 -7.00
CA LEU A 81 -3.33 -5.98 -5.70
C LEU A 81 -3.07 -7.06 -4.65
N ALA A 82 -2.32 -6.71 -3.61
CA ALA A 82 -1.99 -7.60 -2.51
C ALA A 82 -2.16 -6.91 -1.17
N VAL A 83 -2.74 -7.63 -0.21
CA VAL A 83 -2.88 -7.24 1.18
C VAL A 83 -2.26 -8.35 2.04
N PHE A 84 -1.39 -7.95 2.96
CA PHE A 84 -0.66 -8.87 3.82
C PHE A 84 -0.97 -8.59 5.29
N GLU A 85 -1.08 -9.64 6.08
CA GLU A 85 -0.99 -9.58 7.54
C GLU A 85 0.29 -10.31 7.95
N THR A 86 1.29 -9.55 8.39
CA THR A 86 2.56 -10.08 8.88
C THR A 86 2.47 -10.34 10.39
N LYS A 87 3.53 -10.91 10.95
CA LYS A 87 3.63 -11.18 12.40
C LYS A 87 3.54 -9.92 13.27
N ASP A 88 4.17 -8.83 12.83
CA ASP A 88 4.30 -7.58 13.57
C ASP A 88 4.72 -6.41 12.65
N ALA A 89 4.74 -5.20 13.19
CA ALA A 89 5.08 -3.99 12.45
C ALA A 89 6.51 -3.98 11.90
N ASP A 90 7.46 -4.65 12.57
CA ASP A 90 8.84 -4.75 12.07
C ASP A 90 8.91 -5.65 10.83
N ALA A 91 8.17 -6.77 10.83
CA ALA A 91 8.02 -7.63 9.67
C ALA A 91 7.30 -6.93 8.52
N ALA A 92 6.27 -6.12 8.81
CA ALA A 92 5.59 -5.30 7.80
C ALA A 92 6.54 -4.28 7.16
N ALA A 93 7.33 -3.56 7.96
CA ALA A 93 8.31 -2.61 7.47
C ALA A 93 9.43 -3.28 6.63
N ALA A 94 9.84 -4.50 7.00
CA ALA A 94 10.77 -5.29 6.20
C ALA A 94 10.15 -5.71 4.86
N LEU A 95 8.88 -6.11 4.86
CA LEU A 95 8.15 -6.48 3.64
C LEU A 95 7.99 -5.27 2.71
N VAL A 96 7.65 -4.08 3.22
CA VAL A 96 7.58 -2.85 2.40
C VAL A 96 8.88 -2.62 1.63
N LYS A 97 10.05 -2.68 2.29
CA LYS A 97 11.35 -2.50 1.62
C LYS A 97 11.59 -3.54 0.52
N LYS A 98 11.15 -4.77 0.74
CA LYS A 98 11.26 -5.85 -0.24
C LYS A 98 10.35 -5.59 -1.45
N LEU A 99 9.14 -5.12 -1.22
CA LEU A 99 8.18 -4.78 -2.28
C LEU A 99 8.64 -3.56 -3.08
N GLU A 100 9.17 -2.52 -2.43
CA GLU A 100 9.78 -1.37 -3.08
C GLU A 100 10.95 -1.78 -3.98
N THR A 101 11.84 -2.64 -3.47
CA THR A 101 12.96 -3.18 -4.25
C THR A 101 12.45 -3.95 -5.46
N ARG A 102 11.49 -4.85 -5.27
CA ARG A 102 10.86 -5.62 -6.36
C ARG A 102 10.20 -4.69 -7.39
N ASN A 103 9.55 -3.62 -6.96
CA ASN A 103 8.89 -2.67 -7.85
C ASN A 103 9.92 -1.88 -8.68
N ALA A 104 11.04 -1.46 -8.07
CA ALA A 104 12.15 -0.82 -8.78
C ALA A 104 12.76 -1.76 -9.85
N ASP A 105 13.01 -3.02 -9.51
CA ASP A 105 13.49 -4.02 -10.48
C ASP A 105 12.49 -4.19 -11.64
N ARG A 106 11.18 -4.17 -11.35
CA ARG A 106 10.14 -4.26 -12.38
C ARG A 106 10.12 -3.02 -13.27
N ILE A 107 10.29 -1.81 -12.72
CA ILE A 107 10.41 -0.58 -13.52
C ILE A 107 11.57 -0.71 -14.51
N GLU A 108 12.75 -1.13 -14.05
CA GLU A 108 13.91 -1.34 -14.91
C GLU A 108 13.62 -2.38 -16.00
N ASN A 109 13.10 -3.55 -15.61
CA ASN A 109 12.81 -4.63 -16.56
C ASN A 109 11.73 -4.27 -17.58
N TYR A 110 10.66 -3.59 -17.15
CA TYR A 110 9.53 -3.24 -18.00
C TYR A 110 9.86 -2.09 -18.93
N SER A 111 10.79 -1.20 -18.56
CA SER A 111 11.24 -0.08 -19.40
C SER A 111 11.76 -0.52 -20.78
N SER A 112 12.30 -1.75 -20.89
CA SER A 112 12.81 -2.31 -22.14
C SER A 112 11.83 -3.24 -22.85
N TYR A 113 10.88 -3.84 -22.12
CA TYR A 113 10.00 -4.88 -22.64
C TYR A 113 8.57 -4.40 -22.88
N ILE A 114 7.94 -3.74 -21.90
CA ILE A 114 6.59 -3.17 -21.99
C ILE A 114 6.60 -1.78 -21.35
N PRO A 115 7.17 -0.76 -22.02
CA PRO A 115 7.34 0.58 -21.44
C PRO A 115 6.01 1.25 -21.03
N ALA A 116 4.90 0.86 -21.67
CA ALA A 116 3.57 1.39 -21.38
C ALA A 116 3.07 1.08 -19.96
N GLU A 117 3.63 0.05 -19.30
CA GLU A 117 3.26 -0.35 -17.95
C GLU A 117 4.10 0.35 -16.87
N VAL A 118 5.23 0.96 -17.23
CA VAL A 118 6.13 1.65 -16.29
C VAL A 118 5.42 2.73 -15.46
N PRO A 119 4.55 3.59 -16.04
CA PRO A 119 3.83 4.58 -15.24
C PRO A 119 2.97 3.99 -14.12
N LYS A 120 2.41 2.78 -14.31
CA LYS A 120 1.62 2.11 -13.25
C LYS A 120 2.51 1.70 -12.09
N LEU A 121 3.71 1.19 -12.40
CA LEU A 121 4.73 0.79 -11.41
C LEU A 121 5.29 2.00 -10.65
N GLU A 122 5.59 3.10 -11.35
CA GLU A 122 6.06 4.34 -10.72
C GLU A 122 5.03 4.95 -9.77
N ASN A 123 3.73 4.75 -10.05
CA ASN A 123 2.62 5.23 -9.23
C ASN A 123 2.09 4.17 -8.25
N ALA A 124 2.78 3.03 -8.10
CA ALA A 124 2.36 1.95 -7.23
C ALA A 124 2.09 2.45 -5.78
N VAL A 125 1.09 1.84 -5.14
CA VAL A 125 0.82 2.03 -3.71
C VAL A 125 1.56 0.94 -2.96
N ILE A 126 2.50 1.32 -2.09
CA ILE A 126 3.18 0.41 -1.18
C ILE A 126 3.16 1.06 0.20
N LEU A 127 2.27 0.61 1.07
CA LEU A 127 1.99 1.24 2.36
C LEU A 127 1.91 0.18 3.47
N SER A 128 2.20 0.57 4.70
CA SER A 128 2.01 -0.28 5.88
C SER A 128 1.43 0.51 7.05
N GLY A 129 0.62 -0.17 7.87
CA GLY A 129 0.14 0.32 9.17
C GLY A 129 0.01 -0.85 10.13
N GLY A 130 0.68 -0.78 11.29
CA GLY A 130 0.82 -1.93 12.16
C GLY A 130 1.51 -3.10 11.43
N ARG A 131 0.95 -4.30 11.58
CA ARG A 131 1.37 -5.54 10.90
C ARG A 131 0.80 -5.72 9.49
N TYR A 132 0.08 -4.74 8.95
CA TYR A 132 -0.57 -4.85 7.65
C TYR A 132 0.22 -4.11 6.56
N VAL A 133 0.24 -4.69 5.35
CA VAL A 133 0.89 -4.10 4.17
C VAL A 133 -0.07 -4.17 2.98
N VAL A 134 -0.11 -3.09 2.18
CA VAL A 134 -0.85 -3.04 0.92
C VAL A 134 0.14 -2.76 -0.21
N LEU A 135 0.04 -3.54 -1.29
CA LEU A 135 0.65 -3.31 -2.59
C LEU A 135 -0.45 -3.17 -3.65
N CYS A 136 -0.44 -2.11 -4.45
CA CYS A 136 -1.30 -1.98 -5.61
C CYS A 136 -0.54 -1.39 -6.80
N VAL A 137 -0.61 -2.08 -7.93
CA VAL A 137 -0.22 -1.59 -9.25
C VAL A 137 -1.47 -1.66 -10.13
N ALA A 138 -1.93 -0.51 -10.62
CA ALA A 138 -3.20 -0.37 -11.31
C ALA A 138 -3.12 0.70 -12.41
N GLU A 139 -4.13 0.76 -13.28
CA GLU A 139 -4.26 1.86 -14.24
C GLU A 139 -4.45 3.20 -13.52
N ASP A 140 -5.27 3.23 -12.46
CA ASP A 140 -5.33 4.32 -11.48
C ASP A 140 -5.46 3.75 -10.06
N ALA A 141 -4.43 3.98 -9.24
CA ALA A 141 -4.35 3.52 -7.85
C ALA A 141 -4.75 4.59 -6.82
N SER A 142 -5.26 5.76 -7.24
CA SER A 142 -5.52 6.89 -6.35
C SER A 142 -6.59 6.57 -5.30
N ALA A 143 -7.70 5.95 -5.70
CA ALA A 143 -8.76 5.54 -4.77
C ALA A 143 -8.31 4.41 -3.84
N VAL A 144 -7.46 3.50 -4.33
CA VAL A 144 -6.84 2.45 -3.50
C VAL A 144 -5.92 3.07 -2.46
N ARG A 145 -5.12 4.07 -2.84
CA ARG A 145 -4.24 4.80 -1.90
C ARG A 145 -5.05 5.42 -0.76
N GLU A 146 -6.09 6.19 -1.08
CA GLU A 146 -6.93 6.84 -0.07
C GLU A 146 -7.60 5.83 0.87
N ALA A 147 -8.15 4.74 0.32
CA ALA A 147 -8.79 3.69 1.11
C ALA A 147 -7.78 2.95 2.00
N ALA A 148 -6.59 2.63 1.48
CA ALA A 148 -5.52 1.97 2.22
C ALA A 148 -4.97 2.87 3.34
N GLU A 149 -4.67 4.14 3.08
CA GLU A 149 -4.24 5.10 4.10
C GLU A 149 -5.27 5.21 5.23
N LYS A 150 -6.56 5.27 4.88
CA LYS A 150 -7.63 5.31 5.89
C LYS A 150 -7.72 4.02 6.72
N ALA A 151 -7.55 2.86 6.10
CA ALA A 151 -7.68 1.57 6.78
C ALA A 151 -6.46 1.26 7.68
N LEU A 152 -5.27 1.66 7.23
CA LEU A 152 -4.00 1.37 7.91
C LEU A 152 -3.71 2.32 9.10
N GLY A 153 -4.39 3.48 9.15
CA GLY A 153 -4.25 4.49 10.21
C GLY A 153 -3.08 5.44 9.99
#